data_AF-A0A918GYD9-F1
#
_entry.id   AF-A0A918GYD9-F1
#
_cell.length_a   1.000
_cell.length_b   1.000
_cell.length_c   1.000
_cell.angle_alpha   90.00
_cell.angle_beta   90.00
_cell.angle_gamma   90.00
#
_symmetry.space_group_name_H-M   'P 1'
#
loop_
_entity.id
_entity.type
_entity.pdbx_description
1 polymer ?
#
loop_
_entity_poly.entity_id
_entity_poly.type
_entity_poly.pdbx_seq_one_letter_code
_entity_poly.pdbx_strand_id
1 'polypeptide(L)'
;MDRCVVLVDAGYLLGAAASLLAGEPARSRITVDHTALIQGLRERAEADTEQPLLRIYWFDGAPDRVPQPEHRRLRVMPRVTVRLGALTRSDGRWAQKGVDAAMHAELTELARNRACSDVVLVTGDGDLLPGLMSAKEHGVAVHLWAVQAADGDYNQSEDLVAEADERRVLDRAWITRAVRAKDLTGICAPAPAPRPEIAAILSAPLPESALAASAERAAEAAAQAAQAAQAAAGNSHGSPEPPTAVNGSAAAGPAAPAKGVPTPKDLAGLRGPTAPAPQTPQPTGATLRWSSDKGWIERPGNGSLGEPPETASLPTLAQLTSAEQRWADREEDITTVGGDPFEVGQVFARRWMERLPEQTHVQKLSTMYPRIPHRIDGELLRYAARFGLLAHKDDQIDEHDRYAIRAGFWREIDVRAAAEHAPAGE
;
A
#
# COMPACT_ATOMS: atom_id res chain seq x y z
N MET A 1 20.39 -2.69 -35.45
CA MET A 1 20.29 -2.60 -33.97
C MET A 1 19.01 -3.34 -33.68
N ASP A 2 19.12 -4.62 -33.35
CA ASP A 2 18.00 -5.56 -33.54
C ASP A 2 17.59 -6.02 -32.14
N ARG A 3 16.59 -5.31 -31.59
CA ARG A 3 16.08 -5.43 -30.22
C ARG A 3 14.64 -4.99 -30.20
N CYS A 4 13.81 -5.66 -29.40
CA CYS A 4 12.43 -5.26 -29.19
C CYS A 4 12.23 -4.57 -27.83
N VAL A 5 11.20 -3.71 -27.76
CA VAL A 5 10.70 -3.11 -26.53
C VAL A 5 9.22 -3.40 -26.40
N VAL A 6 8.74 -3.65 -25.18
CA VAL A 6 7.31 -3.81 -24.91
C VAL A 6 6.80 -2.60 -24.14
N LEU A 7 5.74 -1.96 -24.62
CA LEU A 7 5.02 -0.90 -23.93
C LEU A 7 3.64 -1.44 -23.53
N VAL A 8 3.39 -1.50 -22.22
CA VAL A 8 2.17 -2.08 -21.65
C VAL A 8 1.32 -0.99 -21.03
N ASP A 9 0.11 -0.79 -21.53
CA ASP A 9 -0.95 -0.13 -20.78
C ASP A 9 -1.57 -1.14 -19.80
N ALA A 10 -1.26 -0.98 -18.51
CA ALA A 10 -1.80 -1.82 -17.46
C ALA A 10 -3.31 -1.62 -17.25
N GLY A 11 -3.82 -0.42 -17.55
CA GLY A 11 -5.24 -0.08 -17.56
C GLY A 11 -6.00 -1.04 -18.47
N TYR A 12 -5.61 -1.02 -19.74
CA TYR A 12 -6.14 -1.91 -20.76
C TYR A 12 -5.90 -3.39 -20.45
N LEU A 13 -4.65 -3.81 -20.23
CA LEU A 13 -4.29 -5.23 -20.08
C LEU A 13 -5.04 -5.88 -18.91
N LEU A 14 -5.01 -5.28 -17.72
CA LEU A 14 -5.63 -5.84 -16.53
C LEU A 14 -7.16 -5.68 -16.56
N GLY A 15 -7.67 -4.57 -17.13
CA GLY A 15 -9.10 -4.37 -17.31
C GLY A 15 -9.72 -5.40 -18.27
N ALA A 16 -9.08 -5.63 -19.42
CA ALA A 16 -9.52 -6.61 -20.40
C ALA A 16 -9.39 -8.05 -19.87
N ALA A 17 -8.31 -8.37 -19.13
CA ALA A 17 -8.18 -9.66 -18.45
C ALA A 17 -9.28 -9.88 -17.41
N ALA A 18 -9.64 -8.85 -16.63
CA ALA A 18 -10.74 -8.92 -15.67
C ALA A 18 -12.08 -9.14 -16.37
N SER A 19 -12.37 -8.43 -17.45
CA SER A 19 -13.58 -8.66 -18.25
C SER A 19 -13.62 -10.09 -18.82
N LEU A 20 -12.51 -10.60 -19.35
CA LEU A 20 -12.42 -11.94 -19.94
C LEU A 20 -12.65 -13.08 -18.94
N LEU A 21 -12.19 -12.91 -17.70
CA LEU A 21 -12.19 -13.96 -16.67
C LEU A 21 -13.31 -13.82 -15.62
N ALA A 22 -13.68 -12.59 -15.28
CA ALA A 22 -14.65 -12.28 -14.22
C ALA A 22 -15.90 -11.54 -14.72
N GLY A 23 -15.98 -11.21 -16.02
CA GLY A 23 -17.14 -10.58 -16.65
C GLY A 23 -17.28 -9.07 -16.42
N GLU A 24 -16.41 -8.46 -15.61
CA GLU A 24 -16.39 -7.02 -15.31
C GLU A 24 -14.96 -6.47 -15.39
N PRO A 25 -14.75 -5.23 -15.89
CA PRO A 25 -13.41 -4.61 -16.02
C PRO A 25 -12.85 -4.09 -14.68
N ALA A 26 -13.07 -4.83 -13.59
CA ALA A 26 -12.65 -4.45 -12.25
C ALA A 26 -11.41 -5.24 -11.81
N ARG A 27 -10.27 -4.55 -11.67
CA ARG A 27 -9.01 -5.18 -11.22
C ARG A 27 -9.13 -5.90 -9.86
N SER A 28 -10.02 -5.43 -8.98
CA SER A 28 -10.29 -6.07 -7.68
C SER A 28 -10.90 -7.48 -7.78
N ARG A 29 -11.42 -7.85 -8.95
CA ARG A 29 -12.00 -9.17 -9.25
C ARG A 29 -10.96 -10.19 -9.73
N ILE A 30 -9.70 -9.81 -9.90
CA ILE A 30 -8.65 -10.71 -10.36
C ILE A 30 -7.46 -10.69 -9.42
N THR A 31 -6.68 -11.77 -9.45
CA THR A 31 -5.36 -11.87 -8.84
C THR A 31 -4.33 -12.06 -9.95
N VAL A 32 -3.22 -11.32 -9.89
CA VAL A 32 -2.20 -11.29 -10.94
C VAL A 32 -0.86 -11.75 -10.37
N ASP A 33 -0.35 -12.86 -10.91
CA ASP A 33 1.06 -13.23 -10.79
C ASP A 33 1.87 -12.38 -11.78
N HIS A 34 2.39 -11.25 -11.28
CA HIS A 34 3.15 -10.31 -12.08
C HIS A 34 4.47 -10.92 -12.58
N THR A 35 5.05 -11.87 -11.85
CA THR A 35 6.29 -12.54 -12.27
C THR A 35 6.00 -13.40 -13.50
N ALA A 36 4.97 -14.24 -13.44
CA ALA A 36 4.56 -15.06 -14.57
C ALA A 36 4.12 -14.20 -15.77
N LEU A 37 3.41 -13.09 -15.52
CA LEU A 37 2.96 -12.18 -16.58
C LEU A 37 4.14 -11.53 -17.31
N ILE A 38 5.11 -10.98 -16.57
CA ILE A 38 6.28 -10.32 -17.16
C ILE A 38 7.16 -11.31 -17.93
N GLN A 39 7.34 -12.53 -17.42
CA GLN A 39 8.07 -13.56 -18.18
C GLN A 39 7.32 -13.97 -19.45
N GLY A 40 6.00 -14.17 -19.36
CA GLY A 40 5.17 -14.48 -20.52
C GLY A 40 5.20 -13.39 -21.60
N LEU A 41 5.18 -12.11 -21.19
CA LEU A 41 5.32 -10.97 -22.12
C LEU A 41 6.70 -10.96 -22.79
N ARG A 42 7.77 -11.22 -22.03
CA ARG A 42 9.13 -11.32 -22.58
C ARG A 42 9.24 -12.44 -23.61
N GLU A 43 8.93 -13.67 -23.19
CA GLU A 43 9.06 -14.85 -24.05
C GLU A 43 8.26 -14.69 -25.34
N ARG A 44 7.03 -14.15 -25.21
CA ARG A 44 6.18 -13.92 -26.37
C ARG A 44 6.71 -12.81 -27.28
N ALA A 45 7.28 -11.75 -26.71
CA ALA A 45 7.80 -10.63 -27.51
C ALA A 45 9.04 -11.05 -28.29
N GLU A 46 9.93 -11.81 -27.66
CA GLU A 46 11.12 -12.35 -28.32
C GLU A 46 10.75 -13.36 -29.41
N ALA A 47 9.71 -14.19 -29.18
CA ALA A 47 9.22 -15.14 -30.16
C ALA A 47 8.53 -14.46 -31.37
N ASP A 48 7.66 -13.48 -31.13
CA ASP A 48 6.87 -12.86 -32.20
C ASP A 48 7.70 -11.84 -33.01
N THR A 49 8.67 -11.14 -32.37
CA THR A 49 9.54 -10.17 -33.07
C THR A 49 10.83 -10.80 -33.61
N GLU A 50 11.18 -12.00 -33.16
CA GLU A 50 12.50 -12.63 -33.39
C GLU A 50 13.69 -11.76 -32.91
N GLN A 51 13.43 -10.81 -32.01
CA GLN A 51 14.44 -9.91 -31.45
C GLN A 51 14.64 -10.09 -29.95
N PRO A 52 15.86 -9.89 -29.42
CA PRO A 52 16.09 -9.92 -27.98
C PRO A 52 15.43 -8.73 -27.28
N LEU A 53 14.80 -9.00 -26.12
CA LEU A 53 14.11 -7.98 -25.35
C LEU A 53 15.09 -6.98 -24.71
N LEU A 54 14.92 -5.70 -25.03
CA LEU A 54 15.62 -4.62 -24.35
C LEU A 54 15.00 -4.34 -22.97
N ARG A 55 13.70 -4.00 -22.95
CA ARG A 55 12.97 -3.54 -21.75
C ARG A 55 11.45 -3.68 -21.92
N ILE A 56 10.75 -3.92 -20.81
CA ILE A 56 9.30 -3.77 -20.69
C ILE A 56 9.02 -2.47 -19.93
N TYR A 57 8.29 -1.56 -20.56
CA TYR A 57 7.75 -0.36 -19.94
C TYR A 57 6.31 -0.62 -19.51
N TRP A 58 6.07 -0.53 -18.21
CA TRP A 58 4.76 -0.75 -17.59
C TRP A 58 4.16 0.59 -17.22
N PHE A 59 3.08 0.98 -17.88
CA PHE A 59 2.39 2.23 -17.62
C PHE A 59 1.12 1.98 -16.83
N ASP A 60 0.98 2.66 -15.69
CA ASP A 60 -0.18 2.49 -14.81
C ASP A 60 -0.58 3.78 -14.11
N GLY A 61 -1.80 3.84 -13.60
CA GLY A 61 -2.30 4.91 -12.76
C GLY A 61 -2.06 4.64 -11.28
N ALA A 62 -1.60 5.65 -10.53
CA ALA A 62 -1.55 5.56 -9.07
C ALA A 62 -2.11 6.83 -8.40
N PRO A 63 -2.79 6.70 -7.24
CA PRO A 63 -3.17 7.85 -6.42
C PRO A 63 -1.95 8.71 -6.11
N ASP A 64 -2.03 10.01 -6.38
CA ASP A 64 -0.93 10.99 -6.19
C ASP A 64 0.41 10.58 -6.83
N ARG A 65 0.40 9.68 -7.82
CA ARG A 65 1.59 9.05 -8.44
C ARG A 65 2.47 8.28 -7.44
N VAL A 66 1.91 7.87 -6.30
CA VAL A 66 2.62 7.10 -5.29
C VAL A 66 2.60 5.62 -5.64
N PRO A 67 3.76 4.95 -5.76
CA PRO A 67 3.82 3.52 -6.06
C PRO A 67 3.12 2.65 -5.00
N GLN A 68 2.11 1.90 -5.47
CA GLN A 68 1.38 0.88 -4.71
C GLN A 68 2.25 -0.39 -4.54
N PRO A 69 1.89 -1.33 -3.63
CA PRO A 69 2.68 -2.54 -3.39
C PRO A 69 3.01 -3.33 -4.67
N GLU A 70 2.04 -3.49 -5.57
CA GLU A 70 2.23 -4.14 -6.88
C GLU A 70 3.24 -3.40 -7.78
N HIS A 71 3.19 -2.06 -7.82
CA HIS A 71 4.15 -1.25 -8.56
C HIS A 71 5.57 -1.42 -8.00
N ARG A 72 5.72 -1.55 -6.68
CA ARG A 72 7.04 -1.75 -6.05
C ARG A 72 7.63 -3.10 -6.43
N ARG A 73 6.81 -4.15 -6.50
CA ARG A 73 7.22 -5.48 -6.99
C ARG A 73 7.68 -5.42 -8.44
N LEU A 74 6.90 -4.80 -9.32
CA LEU A 74 7.25 -4.64 -10.73
C LEU A 74 8.58 -3.89 -10.92
N ARG A 75 8.85 -2.85 -10.11
CA ARG A 75 10.05 -2.01 -10.24
C ARG A 75 11.38 -2.73 -9.97
N VAL A 76 11.36 -3.85 -9.28
CA VAL A 76 12.59 -4.64 -9.04
C VAL A 76 12.79 -5.76 -10.05
N MET A 77 11.78 -6.03 -10.89
CA MET A 77 11.86 -7.13 -11.84
C MET A 77 12.90 -6.82 -12.93
N PRO A 78 13.69 -7.80 -13.38
CA PRO A 78 14.69 -7.58 -14.41
C PRO A 78 14.10 -7.01 -15.68
N ARG A 79 14.69 -5.92 -16.19
CA ARG A 79 14.28 -5.24 -17.43
C ARG A 79 12.86 -4.67 -17.41
N VAL A 80 12.27 -4.43 -16.25
CA VAL A 80 10.97 -3.75 -16.11
C VAL A 80 11.18 -2.31 -15.68
N THR A 81 10.40 -1.38 -16.24
CA THR A 81 10.39 0.02 -15.83
C THR A 81 8.96 0.50 -15.69
N VAL A 82 8.57 0.86 -14.47
CA VAL A 82 7.22 1.35 -14.16
C VAL A 82 7.15 2.87 -14.34
N ARG A 83 6.14 3.33 -15.08
CA ARG A 83 5.80 4.74 -15.30
C ARG A 83 4.39 4.99 -14.74
N LEU A 84 4.26 5.89 -13.77
CA LEU A 84 2.99 6.15 -13.09
C LEU A 84 2.37 7.47 -13.54
N GLY A 85 1.18 7.39 -14.12
CA GLY A 85 0.27 8.51 -14.31
C GLY A 85 -0.47 8.86 -13.02
N ALA A 86 -1.20 9.98 -13.04
CA ALA A 86 -2.00 10.39 -11.90
C ALA A 86 -3.38 9.71 -11.96
N LEU A 87 -3.79 9.03 -10.90
CA LEU A 87 -5.17 8.59 -10.74
C LEU A 87 -5.95 9.70 -10.03
N THR A 88 -6.76 10.43 -10.78
CA THR A 88 -7.54 11.57 -10.28
C THR A 88 -9.02 11.23 -10.21
N ARG A 89 -9.70 11.67 -9.15
CA ARG A 89 -11.16 11.52 -9.06
C ARG A 89 -11.83 12.64 -9.83
N SER A 90 -12.41 12.33 -10.98
CA SER A 90 -13.20 13.26 -11.80
C SER A 90 -14.67 12.81 -11.75
N ASP A 91 -15.57 13.70 -11.37
CA ASP A 91 -17.02 13.45 -11.34
C ASP A 91 -17.45 12.18 -10.58
N GLY A 92 -16.77 11.88 -9.47
CA GLY A 92 -17.06 10.71 -8.64
C GLY A 92 -16.54 9.38 -9.19
N ARG A 93 -15.89 9.37 -10.36
CA ARG A 93 -15.19 8.20 -10.93
C ARG A 93 -13.67 8.40 -10.87
N TRP A 94 -12.94 7.31 -10.70
CA TRP A 94 -11.48 7.34 -10.82
C TRP A 94 -11.11 7.39 -12.31
N ALA A 95 -10.34 8.39 -12.71
CA ALA A 95 -9.84 8.58 -14.06
C ALA A 95 -8.30 8.60 -14.04
N GLN A 96 -7.69 7.80 -14.90
CA GLN A 96 -6.24 7.80 -15.11
C GLN A 96 -5.90 8.94 -16.06
N LYS A 97 -5.00 9.83 -15.63
CA LYS A 97 -4.58 10.99 -16.41
C LYS A 97 -3.09 10.95 -16.69
N GLY A 98 -2.75 11.10 -17.97
CA GLY A 98 -1.37 11.30 -18.43
C GLY A 98 -0.57 10.02 -18.63
N VAL A 99 -1.20 8.85 -18.63
CA VAL A 99 -0.54 7.61 -19.04
C VAL A 99 -0.35 7.56 -20.55
N ASP A 100 -1.37 7.90 -21.32
CA ASP A 100 -1.34 7.83 -22.79
C ASP A 100 -0.29 8.81 -23.34
N ALA A 101 -0.25 10.02 -22.77
CA ALA A 101 0.79 11.01 -23.08
C ALA A 101 2.21 10.50 -22.74
N ALA A 102 2.39 9.76 -21.64
CA ALA A 102 3.69 9.20 -21.27
C ALA A 102 4.09 8.04 -22.19
N MET A 103 3.13 7.20 -22.58
CA MET A 103 3.32 6.12 -23.56
C MET A 103 3.71 6.67 -24.92
N HIS A 104 2.96 7.65 -25.42
CA HIS A 104 3.25 8.34 -26.68
C HIS A 104 4.65 8.95 -26.68
N ALA A 105 5.03 9.66 -25.60
CA ALA A 105 6.36 10.25 -25.48
C ALA A 105 7.47 9.20 -25.49
N GLU A 106 7.35 8.13 -24.70
CA GLU A 106 8.36 7.06 -24.64
C GLU A 106 8.46 6.33 -25.98
N LEU A 107 7.34 6.03 -26.64
CA LEU A 107 7.31 5.42 -27.98
C LEU A 107 8.06 6.27 -29.01
N THR A 108 7.73 7.56 -29.07
CA THR A 108 8.36 8.51 -29.99
C THR A 108 9.86 8.67 -29.70
N GLU A 109 10.24 8.74 -28.41
CA GLU A 109 11.64 8.90 -28.00
C GLU A 109 12.49 7.66 -28.34
N LEU A 110 11.96 6.46 -28.10
CA LEU A 110 12.62 5.20 -28.45
C LEU A 110 12.86 5.09 -29.95
N ALA A 111 11.84 5.43 -30.75
CA ALA A 111 11.91 5.38 -32.20
C ALA A 111 12.88 6.43 -32.75
N ARG A 112 12.77 7.68 -32.29
CA ARG A 112 13.65 8.78 -32.71
C ARG A 112 15.13 8.50 -32.44
N ASN A 113 15.42 7.88 -31.30
CA ASN A 113 16.79 7.53 -30.91
C ASN A 113 17.27 6.19 -31.51
N ARG A 114 16.43 5.51 -32.30
CA ARG A 114 16.69 4.17 -32.86
C ARG A 114 17.14 3.17 -31.79
N ALA A 115 16.48 3.21 -30.64
CA ALA A 115 16.82 2.35 -29.50
C ALA A 115 16.45 0.87 -29.74
N CYS A 116 15.44 0.63 -30.57
CA CYS A 116 14.87 -0.66 -30.94
C CYS A 116 14.49 -0.69 -32.42
N SER A 117 14.43 -1.91 -32.99
CA SER A 117 13.90 -2.18 -34.32
C SER A 117 12.39 -2.47 -34.28
N ASP A 118 11.94 -3.06 -33.17
CA ASP A 118 10.57 -3.55 -33.00
C ASP A 118 9.98 -3.03 -31.69
N VAL A 119 8.72 -2.65 -31.74
CA VAL A 119 7.93 -2.29 -30.56
C VAL A 119 6.70 -3.17 -30.49
N VAL A 120 6.51 -3.81 -29.34
CA VAL A 120 5.25 -4.45 -28.97
C VAL A 120 4.44 -3.46 -28.16
N LEU A 121 3.25 -3.13 -28.63
CA LEU A 121 2.32 -2.22 -27.97
C LEU A 121 1.10 -3.00 -27.46
N VAL A 122 0.93 -3.06 -26.13
CA VAL A 122 -0.24 -3.69 -25.49
C VAL A 122 -1.19 -2.59 -25.06
N THR A 123 -2.19 -2.30 -25.90
CA THR A 123 -3.19 -1.24 -25.67
C THR A 123 -4.46 -1.49 -26.48
N GLY A 124 -5.55 -0.82 -26.08
CA GLY A 124 -6.76 -0.67 -26.88
C GLY A 124 -7.08 0.78 -27.25
N ASP A 125 -6.29 1.74 -26.76
CA ASP A 125 -6.58 3.17 -26.90
C ASP A 125 -6.10 3.73 -28.24
N GLY A 126 -7.02 4.37 -28.97
CA GLY A 126 -6.75 5.04 -30.24
C GLY A 126 -5.93 6.32 -30.10
N ASP A 127 -5.83 6.90 -28.89
CA ASP A 127 -5.05 8.12 -28.64
C ASP A 127 -3.54 7.91 -28.86
N LEU A 128 -3.09 6.66 -28.93
CA LEU A 128 -1.70 6.30 -29.23
C LEU A 128 -1.37 6.24 -30.74
N LEU A 129 -2.37 6.37 -31.62
CA LEU A 129 -2.19 6.33 -33.07
C LEU A 129 -1.13 7.32 -33.58
N PRO A 130 -1.08 8.60 -33.14
CA PRO A 130 -0.03 9.52 -33.59
C PRO A 130 1.38 9.05 -33.21
N GLY A 131 1.53 8.42 -32.05
CA GLY A 131 2.81 7.88 -31.58
C GLY A 131 3.24 6.66 -32.39
N LEU A 132 2.28 5.79 -32.73
CA LEU A 132 2.51 4.63 -33.57
C LEU A 132 2.95 5.04 -34.97
N MET A 133 2.24 5.97 -35.61
CA MET A 133 2.61 6.52 -36.93
C MET A 133 4.02 7.11 -36.89
N SER A 134 4.33 7.91 -35.86
CA SER A 134 5.67 8.49 -35.71
C SER A 134 6.76 7.44 -35.53
N ALA A 135 6.49 6.34 -34.82
CA ALA A 135 7.45 5.24 -34.68
C ALA A 135 7.76 4.59 -36.04
N LYS A 136 6.73 4.34 -36.85
CA LYS A 136 6.87 3.77 -38.20
C LYS A 136 7.65 4.69 -39.14
N GLU A 137 7.43 6.00 -39.07
CA GLU A 137 8.21 7.00 -39.83
C GLU A 137 9.72 6.93 -39.51
N HIS A 138 10.08 6.50 -38.31
CA HIS A 138 11.47 6.29 -37.90
C HIS A 138 12.01 4.89 -38.22
N GLY A 139 11.21 4.05 -38.88
CA GLY A 139 11.60 2.70 -39.33
C GLY A 139 11.48 1.63 -38.25
N VAL A 140 10.65 1.85 -37.23
CA VAL A 140 10.35 0.85 -36.19
C VAL A 140 9.12 0.03 -36.62
N ALA A 141 9.22 -1.30 -36.58
CA ALA A 141 8.08 -2.18 -36.78
C ALA A 141 7.22 -2.23 -35.51
N VAL A 142 5.90 -2.08 -35.64
CA VAL A 142 4.97 -2.04 -34.50
C VAL A 142 4.04 -3.24 -34.50
N HIS A 143 4.14 -4.03 -33.43
CA HIS A 143 3.34 -5.20 -33.13
C HIS A 143 2.26 -4.83 -32.11
N LEU A 144 0.99 -4.77 -32.52
CA LEU A 144 -0.14 -4.47 -31.65
C LEU A 144 -0.69 -5.74 -31.01
N TRP A 145 -0.70 -5.80 -29.68
CA TRP A 145 -1.22 -6.94 -28.93
C TRP A 145 -2.54 -6.60 -28.25
N ALA A 146 -3.55 -7.41 -28.53
CA ALA A 146 -4.89 -7.34 -27.94
C ALA A 146 -5.06 -8.39 -26.83
N VAL A 147 -5.96 -8.15 -25.89
CA VAL A 147 -6.49 -9.21 -25.03
C VAL A 147 -7.80 -9.70 -25.62
N GLN A 148 -8.00 -11.03 -25.67
CA GLN A 148 -9.26 -11.61 -26.13
C GLN A 148 -10.46 -11.03 -25.37
N ALA A 149 -11.47 -10.56 -26.09
CA ALA A 149 -12.72 -10.09 -25.50
C ALA A 149 -13.65 -11.25 -25.11
N ALA A 150 -14.51 -11.02 -24.11
CA ALA A 150 -15.38 -12.06 -23.54
C ALA A 150 -16.55 -12.43 -24.47
N ASP A 151 -17.10 -11.43 -25.15
CA ASP A 151 -18.22 -11.48 -26.11
C ASP A 151 -17.75 -11.70 -27.55
N GLY A 152 -16.45 -11.60 -27.81
CA GLY A 152 -15.88 -11.66 -29.16
C GLY A 152 -15.88 -10.30 -29.87
N ASP A 153 -16.33 -9.23 -29.20
CA ASP A 153 -16.29 -7.88 -29.75
C ASP A 153 -14.88 -7.28 -29.68
N TYR A 154 -14.58 -6.31 -30.54
CA TYR A 154 -13.26 -5.66 -30.57
C TYR A 154 -13.11 -4.69 -29.40
N ASN A 155 -12.01 -4.82 -28.65
CA ASN A 155 -11.65 -3.91 -27.56
C ASN A 155 -10.44 -3.00 -27.91
N GLN A 156 -10.20 -2.79 -29.21
CA GLN A 156 -9.12 -1.96 -29.73
C GLN A 156 -9.66 -0.99 -30.78
N SER A 157 -9.05 0.20 -30.88
CA SER A 157 -9.30 1.14 -31.97
C SER A 157 -9.03 0.50 -33.34
N GLU A 158 -9.97 0.64 -34.26
CA GLU A 158 -9.86 0.16 -35.65
C GLU A 158 -8.71 0.85 -36.39
N ASP A 159 -8.52 2.15 -36.19
CA ASP A 159 -7.44 2.92 -36.82
C ASP A 159 -6.07 2.44 -36.34
N LEU A 160 -5.95 2.11 -35.04
CA LEU A 160 -4.72 1.57 -34.48
C LEU A 160 -4.40 0.19 -35.06
N VAL A 161 -5.42 -0.65 -35.24
CA VAL A 161 -5.29 -1.97 -35.88
C VAL A 161 -4.90 -1.84 -37.35
N ALA A 162 -5.46 -0.88 -38.07
CA ALA A 162 -5.16 -0.64 -39.48
C ALA A 162 -3.74 -0.12 -39.71
N GLU A 163 -3.20 0.66 -38.76
CA GLU A 163 -1.86 1.24 -38.88
C GLU A 163 -0.75 0.31 -38.37
N ALA A 164 -1.02 -0.62 -37.45
CA ALA A 164 -0.01 -1.56 -36.94
C ALA A 164 0.53 -2.51 -38.03
N ASP A 165 1.82 -2.87 -37.95
CA ASP A 165 2.46 -3.78 -38.91
C ASP A 165 2.04 -5.24 -38.66
N GLU A 166 1.92 -5.62 -37.38
CA GLU A 166 1.42 -6.92 -36.96
C GLU A 166 0.37 -6.78 -35.86
N ARG A 167 -0.57 -7.73 -35.82
CA ARG A 167 -1.57 -7.83 -34.76
C ARG A 167 -1.59 -9.23 -34.16
N ARG A 168 -1.56 -9.32 -32.83
CA ARG A 168 -1.67 -10.58 -32.08
C ARG A 168 -2.72 -10.48 -30.98
N VAL A 169 -3.31 -11.61 -30.62
CA VAL A 169 -4.29 -11.71 -29.53
C VAL A 169 -3.73 -12.61 -28.44
N LEU A 170 -3.69 -12.07 -27.22
CA LEU A 170 -3.45 -12.80 -25.99
C LEU A 170 -4.75 -13.49 -25.60
N ASP A 171 -4.83 -14.79 -25.91
CA ASP A 171 -6.02 -15.60 -25.68
C ASP A 171 -6.23 -15.92 -24.19
N ARG A 172 -7.41 -16.47 -23.88
CA ARG A 172 -7.74 -16.91 -22.51
C ARG A 172 -6.69 -17.86 -21.94
N ALA A 173 -6.17 -18.79 -22.75
CA ALA A 173 -5.20 -19.78 -22.31
C ALA A 173 -3.82 -19.17 -21.97
N TRP A 174 -3.46 -18.05 -22.58
CA TRP A 174 -2.29 -17.27 -22.23
C TRP A 174 -2.53 -16.47 -20.96
N ILE A 175 -3.67 -15.76 -20.87
CA ILE A 175 -4.03 -14.90 -19.73
C ILE A 175 -4.14 -15.72 -18.43
N THR A 176 -4.74 -16.92 -18.47
CA THR A 176 -4.93 -17.76 -17.27
C THR A 176 -3.65 -18.33 -16.67
N ARG A 177 -2.51 -18.25 -17.36
CA ARG A 177 -1.20 -18.65 -16.81
C ARG A 177 -0.76 -17.72 -15.69
N ALA A 178 -1.12 -16.44 -15.78
CA ALA A 178 -0.68 -15.40 -14.85
C ALA A 178 -1.83 -14.68 -14.13
N VAL A 179 -3.05 -14.71 -14.67
CA VAL A 179 -4.20 -14.02 -14.09
C VAL A 179 -5.28 -15.03 -13.72
N ARG A 180 -5.82 -14.92 -12.50
CA ARG A 180 -6.94 -15.73 -12.03
C ARG A 180 -8.09 -14.85 -11.57
N ALA A 181 -9.33 -15.26 -11.85
CA ALA A 181 -10.50 -14.64 -11.25
C ALA A 181 -10.46 -14.87 -9.73
N LYS A 182 -10.80 -13.85 -8.96
CA LYS A 182 -10.98 -13.95 -7.52
C LYS A 182 -12.39 -14.49 -7.28
N ASP A 183 -12.47 -15.70 -6.75
CA ASP A 183 -13.74 -16.26 -6.29
C ASP A 183 -14.25 -15.45 -5.10
N LEU A 184 -15.11 -14.47 -5.38
CA LEU A 184 -15.93 -13.81 -4.36
C LEU A 184 -17.15 -14.66 -3.99
N THR A 185 -17.30 -15.85 -4.58
CA THR A 185 -18.21 -16.93 -4.18
C THR A 185 -17.68 -17.71 -2.98
N GLY A 186 -17.01 -17.02 -2.06
CA GLY A 186 -16.94 -17.50 -0.68
C GLY A 186 -18.37 -17.68 -0.21
N ILE A 187 -18.84 -18.94 -0.24
CA ILE A 187 -20.00 -19.40 0.48
C ILE A 187 -19.89 -18.73 1.84
N CYS A 188 -20.86 -17.87 2.17
CA CYS A 188 -21.02 -17.34 3.50
C CYS A 188 -20.77 -18.52 4.44
N ALA A 189 -19.70 -18.48 5.24
CA ALA A 189 -19.47 -19.52 6.24
C ALA A 189 -20.83 -19.72 6.93
N PRO A 190 -21.38 -20.94 7.00
CA PRO A 190 -22.68 -21.14 7.62
C PRO A 190 -22.63 -20.41 8.95
N ALA A 191 -23.58 -19.49 9.14
CA ALA A 191 -23.62 -18.63 10.31
C ALA A 191 -23.27 -19.50 11.52
N PRO A 192 -22.27 -19.13 12.33
CA PRO A 192 -21.86 -19.97 13.44
C PRO A 192 -23.12 -20.33 14.21
N ALA A 193 -23.39 -21.64 14.32
CA ALA A 193 -24.57 -22.14 15.02
C ALA A 193 -24.71 -21.35 16.33
N PRO A 194 -25.92 -20.87 16.67
CA PRO A 194 -26.10 -19.96 17.78
C PRO A 194 -25.48 -20.58 19.03
N ARG A 195 -24.37 -19.99 19.48
CA ARG A 195 -23.83 -20.26 20.82
C ARG A 195 -24.94 -19.93 21.82
N PRO A 196 -25.08 -20.69 22.92
CA PRO A 196 -26.15 -20.46 23.87
C PRO A 196 -26.19 -18.98 24.30
N GLU A 197 -27.40 -18.42 24.24
CA GLU A 197 -27.72 -17.00 24.32
C GLU A 197 -27.10 -16.30 25.54
N ILE A 198 -26.16 -15.39 25.28
CA ILE A 198 -25.77 -14.34 26.24
C ILE A 198 -26.95 -13.37 26.49
N ALA A 199 -27.96 -13.36 25.60
CA ALA A 199 -29.21 -12.61 25.79
C ALA A 199 -30.02 -13.08 27.02
N ALA A 200 -29.92 -14.35 27.43
CA ALA A 200 -30.60 -14.83 28.64
C ALA A 200 -29.94 -14.31 29.94
N ILE A 201 -28.64 -13.98 29.90
CA ILE A 201 -27.91 -13.42 31.06
C ILE A 201 -28.21 -11.91 31.21
N LEU A 202 -28.42 -11.20 30.10
CA LEU A 202 -28.77 -9.76 30.10
C LEU A 202 -30.27 -9.49 30.33
N SER A 203 -31.11 -10.52 30.28
CA SER A 203 -32.57 -10.43 30.52
C SER A 203 -32.98 -10.82 31.94
N ALA A 204 -32.02 -11.16 32.81
CA ALA A 204 -32.31 -11.41 34.22
C ALA A 204 -32.67 -10.08 34.91
N PRO A 205 -33.77 -10.01 35.67
CA PRO A 205 -34.15 -8.79 36.38
C PRO A 205 -33.05 -8.42 37.39
N LEU A 206 -32.51 -7.21 37.26
CA LEU A 206 -31.52 -6.66 38.18
C LEU A 206 -32.13 -6.52 39.59
N PRO A 207 -31.41 -6.87 40.66
CA PRO A 207 -31.89 -6.68 42.03
C PRO A 207 -32.10 -5.18 42.32
N GLU A 208 -33.19 -4.85 43.01
CA GLU A 208 -33.65 -3.48 43.35
C GLU A 208 -32.55 -2.57 43.94
N SER A 209 -31.55 -3.16 44.61
CA SER A 209 -30.39 -2.45 45.15
C SER A 209 -29.50 -1.79 44.10
N ALA A 210 -29.46 -2.31 42.86
CA ALA A 210 -28.65 -1.75 41.77
C ALA A 210 -29.30 -0.53 41.10
N LEU A 211 -30.64 -0.48 41.07
CA LEU A 211 -31.41 0.65 40.54
C LEU A 211 -31.35 1.86 41.50
N ALA A 212 -31.43 1.62 42.81
CA ALA A 212 -31.26 2.68 43.82
C ALA A 212 -29.86 3.33 43.75
N ALA A 213 -28.80 2.52 43.63
CA ALA A 213 -27.42 3.01 43.52
C ALA A 213 -27.10 3.72 42.19
N SER A 214 -27.91 3.50 41.15
CA SER A 214 -27.79 4.22 39.87
C SER A 214 -28.57 5.54 39.87
N ALA A 215 -29.68 5.62 40.60
CA ALA A 215 -30.46 6.84 40.78
C ALA A 215 -29.72 7.85 41.69
N GLU A 216 -29.06 7.38 42.76
CA GLU A 216 -28.24 8.24 43.61
C GLU A 216 -27.04 8.83 42.84
N ARG A 217 -26.34 8.03 42.03
CA ARG A 217 -25.23 8.52 41.20
C ARG A 217 -25.67 9.51 40.12
N ALA A 218 -26.88 9.36 39.58
CA ALA A 218 -27.44 10.32 38.61
C ALA A 218 -27.83 11.65 39.28
N ALA A 219 -28.33 11.61 40.52
CA ALA A 219 -28.66 12.80 41.30
C ALA A 219 -27.40 13.58 41.71
N GLU A 220 -26.32 12.90 42.09
CA GLU A 220 -25.02 13.51 42.40
C GLU A 220 -24.37 14.18 41.18
N ALA A 221 -24.45 13.55 40.00
CA ALA A 221 -23.95 14.12 38.76
C ALA A 221 -24.72 15.37 38.32
N ALA A 222 -26.04 15.39 38.52
CA ALA A 222 -26.88 16.56 38.23
C ALA A 222 -26.60 17.73 39.20
N ALA A 223 -26.34 17.44 40.48
CA ALA A 223 -25.97 18.45 41.47
C ALA A 223 -24.59 19.10 41.19
N GLN A 224 -23.62 18.30 40.72
CA GLN A 224 -22.30 18.80 40.31
C GLN A 224 -22.36 19.67 39.05
N ALA A 225 -23.23 19.33 38.10
CA ALA A 225 -23.45 20.13 36.90
C ALA A 225 -24.12 21.49 37.21
N ALA A 226 -25.03 21.53 38.19
CA ALA A 226 -25.69 22.76 38.62
C ALA A 226 -24.73 23.73 39.36
N GLN A 227 -23.80 23.20 40.16
CA GLN A 227 -22.76 24.01 40.82
C GLN A 227 -21.73 24.58 39.83
N ALA A 228 -21.38 23.83 38.77
CA ALA A 228 -20.50 24.31 37.71
C ALA A 228 -21.13 25.46 36.89
N ALA A 229 -22.46 25.43 36.70
CA ALA A 229 -23.19 26.48 35.98
C ALA A 229 -23.30 27.80 36.77
N GLN A 230 -23.36 27.75 38.10
CA GLN A 230 -23.41 28.96 38.95
C GLN A 230 -22.05 29.69 39.04
N ALA A 231 -20.93 28.98 38.88
CA ALA A 231 -19.59 29.59 38.84
C ALA A 231 -19.32 30.38 37.55
N ALA A 232 -20.03 30.07 36.45
CA ALA A 232 -19.83 30.70 35.14
C ALA A 232 -20.63 32.01 34.93
N ALA A 233 -21.61 32.32 35.78
CA ALA A 233 -22.50 33.48 35.63
C ALA A 233 -21.97 34.80 36.26
N GLY A 234 -20.75 34.80 36.81
CA GLY A 234 -20.22 35.92 37.61
C GLY A 234 -19.52 37.05 36.85
N ASN A 235 -19.26 36.95 35.55
CA ASN A 235 -18.51 37.99 34.82
C ASN A 235 -19.17 38.35 33.47
N SER A 236 -20.01 39.38 33.49
CA SER A 236 -20.40 40.13 32.29
C SER A 236 -20.08 41.60 32.51
N HIS A 237 -19.50 42.28 31.51
CA HIS A 237 -19.78 43.68 31.16
C HIS A 237 -19.15 44.01 29.80
N GLY A 238 -19.99 44.50 28.86
CA GLY A 238 -19.58 45.40 27.76
C GLY A 238 -19.82 44.92 26.32
N SER A 239 -21.00 45.26 25.75
CA SER A 239 -21.24 45.45 24.30
C SER A 239 -20.86 46.91 23.89
N PRO A 240 -20.89 47.39 22.61
CA PRO A 240 -21.45 46.78 21.38
C PRO A 240 -20.69 46.99 20.01
N GLU A 241 -21.14 46.21 19.02
CA GLU A 241 -21.33 46.47 17.56
C GLU A 241 -20.19 46.57 16.50
N PRO A 242 -20.50 46.27 15.19
CA PRO A 242 -19.55 45.78 14.18
C PRO A 242 -19.26 46.76 13.02
N PRO A 243 -18.41 46.37 12.03
CA PRO A 243 -18.72 46.73 10.66
C PRO A 243 -18.51 45.62 9.61
N THR A 244 -19.14 45.91 8.48
CA THR A 244 -19.45 45.15 7.27
C THR A 244 -18.29 44.95 6.29
N ALA A 245 -18.46 43.92 5.43
CA ALA A 245 -17.63 43.58 4.27
C ALA A 245 -17.63 44.63 3.14
N VAL A 246 -16.51 44.75 2.41
CA VAL A 246 -16.45 45.27 1.03
C VAL A 246 -15.36 44.52 0.23
N ASN A 247 -15.73 44.14 -1.01
CA ASN A 247 -14.93 43.51 -2.07
C ASN A 247 -14.28 44.59 -2.96
N GLY A 248 -13.13 44.32 -3.62
CA GLY A 248 -12.67 45.17 -4.74
C GLY A 248 -11.24 45.00 -5.28
N SER A 249 -11.13 44.18 -6.33
CA SER A 249 -10.14 43.98 -7.41
C SER A 249 -9.10 45.06 -7.88
N ALA A 250 -7.98 44.54 -8.43
CA ALA A 250 -7.27 44.87 -9.70
C ALA A 250 -6.01 45.78 -9.77
N ALA A 251 -4.91 45.21 -10.35
CA ALA A 251 -4.27 45.57 -11.65
C ALA A 251 -2.70 45.54 -11.72
N ALA A 252 -2.18 45.20 -12.91
CA ALA A 252 -0.79 44.87 -13.36
C ALA A 252 0.17 46.10 -13.49
N GLY A 253 1.50 46.07 -13.75
CA GLY A 253 2.63 45.18 -14.18
C GLY A 253 3.93 46.09 -14.21
N PRO A 254 5.08 45.89 -14.93
CA PRO A 254 5.66 44.76 -15.71
C PRO A 254 7.22 44.48 -15.52
N ALA A 255 7.76 43.53 -16.30
CA ALA A 255 9.16 43.35 -16.85
C ALA A 255 10.27 42.50 -16.13
N ALA A 256 10.99 41.70 -16.96
CA ALA A 256 11.99 40.62 -16.72
C ALA A 256 13.48 41.12 -16.67
N PRO A 257 14.59 40.31 -16.59
CA PRO A 257 14.77 38.84 -16.75
C PRO A 257 15.78 38.10 -15.82
N ALA A 258 15.74 36.76 -15.89
CA ALA A 258 16.78 35.72 -15.65
C ALA A 258 17.74 35.79 -14.43
N LYS A 259 17.71 34.74 -13.58
CA LYS A 259 18.90 34.05 -12.99
C LYS A 259 18.48 32.76 -12.27
N GLY A 260 19.34 31.73 -12.37
CA GLY A 260 19.08 30.34 -11.99
C GLY A 260 18.86 30.08 -10.50
N VAL A 261 18.33 28.88 -10.22
CA VAL A 261 18.02 28.36 -8.89
C VAL A 261 19.28 28.34 -8.02
N PRO A 262 19.30 28.94 -6.80
CA PRO A 262 20.46 28.91 -5.93
C PRO A 262 20.69 27.50 -5.39
N THR A 263 21.95 27.07 -5.35
CA THR A 263 22.29 25.80 -4.73
C THR A 263 22.27 25.95 -3.20
N PRO A 264 22.08 24.85 -2.43
CA PRO A 264 22.01 24.90 -0.96
C PRO A 264 23.23 25.53 -0.26
N LYS A 265 24.34 25.71 -0.99
CA LYS A 265 25.57 26.32 -0.52
C LYS A 265 25.50 27.85 -0.44
N ASP A 266 24.70 28.49 -1.30
CA ASP A 266 24.59 29.95 -1.40
C ASP A 266 23.75 30.54 -0.24
N LEU A 267 22.84 29.74 0.33
CA LEU A 267 22.04 30.10 1.51
C LEU A 267 22.83 30.03 2.83
N ALA A 268 23.92 29.24 2.87
CA ALA A 268 24.71 29.04 4.07
C ALA A 268 25.66 30.21 4.39
N GLY A 269 25.96 31.07 3.42
CA GLY A 269 26.89 32.19 3.59
C GLY A 269 26.32 33.45 4.24
N LEU A 270 25.00 33.53 4.46
CA LEU A 270 24.32 34.75 4.93
C LEU A 270 24.11 34.85 6.45
N ARG A 271 24.63 33.91 7.25
CA ARG A 271 24.60 34.01 8.72
C ARG A 271 25.96 34.46 9.27
N GLY A 272 26.05 35.73 9.65
CA GLY A 272 27.13 36.25 10.49
C GLY A 272 27.05 35.74 11.94
N PRO A 273 28.15 35.83 12.71
CA PRO A 273 28.26 35.19 14.02
C PRO A 273 27.61 36.03 15.13
N THR A 274 26.69 35.44 15.90
CA THR A 274 26.18 35.99 17.17
C THR A 274 26.32 34.95 18.31
N ALA A 275 26.64 35.47 19.50
CA ALA A 275 27.01 34.76 20.73
C ALA A 275 25.82 34.06 21.43
N PRO A 276 26.06 33.24 22.48
CA PRO A 276 25.17 32.12 22.85
C PRO A 276 23.97 32.54 23.70
N ALA A 277 22.78 32.04 23.32
CA ALA A 277 21.54 32.09 24.10
C ALA A 277 21.26 30.73 24.77
N PRO A 278 20.50 30.67 25.87
CA PRO A 278 20.38 29.48 26.72
C PRO A 278 19.67 28.32 26.01
N GLN A 279 20.16 27.12 26.26
CA GLN A 279 19.75 25.86 25.63
C GLN A 279 18.30 25.49 26.00
N THR A 280 17.37 25.72 25.09
CA THR A 280 16.12 24.98 25.02
C THR A 280 16.41 23.56 24.49
N PRO A 281 15.90 22.49 25.11
CA PRO A 281 16.12 21.14 24.62
C PRO A 281 15.48 20.98 23.24
N GLN A 282 16.29 20.55 22.28
CA GLN A 282 15.85 20.21 20.93
C GLN A 282 14.80 19.10 20.96
N PRO A 283 13.72 19.15 20.14
CA PRO A 283 12.84 18.02 19.98
C PRO A 283 13.61 16.93 19.23
N THR A 284 13.98 15.88 19.96
CA THR A 284 14.50 14.63 19.42
C THR A 284 13.43 13.98 18.55
N GLY A 285 13.73 13.77 17.26
CA GLY A 285 13.17 12.76 16.37
C GLY A 285 11.64 12.68 16.26
N ALA A 286 11.13 12.82 15.03
CA ALA A 286 9.80 12.32 14.68
C ALA A 286 9.73 10.83 15.03
N THR A 287 9.24 10.54 16.24
CA THR A 287 9.13 9.20 16.78
C THR A 287 7.86 8.64 16.19
N LEU A 288 7.99 7.87 15.10
CA LEU A 288 6.90 7.08 14.55
C LEU A 288 6.19 6.38 15.72
N ARG A 289 4.90 6.68 15.92
CA ARG A 289 4.09 6.09 16.99
C ARG A 289 3.60 4.72 16.53
N TRP A 290 4.43 3.71 16.79
CA TRP A 290 4.13 2.31 16.48
C TRP A 290 3.23 1.63 17.53
N SER A 291 2.90 2.31 18.64
CA SER A 291 1.98 1.80 19.64
C SER A 291 0.52 2.06 19.23
N SER A 292 -0.36 1.07 19.40
CA SER A 292 -1.82 1.27 19.27
C SER A 292 -2.33 2.14 20.43
N ASP A 293 -3.17 3.13 20.13
CA ASP A 293 -3.72 4.08 21.11
C ASP A 293 -4.75 3.45 22.08
N LYS A 294 -5.12 2.18 21.89
CA LYS A 294 -6.01 1.45 22.81
C LYS A 294 -5.24 0.41 23.62
N GLY A 295 -4.59 0.86 24.68
CA GLY A 295 -3.94 -0.07 25.63
C GLY A 295 -3.18 0.53 26.81
N TRP A 296 -3.02 1.86 26.86
CA TRP A 296 -2.42 2.54 28.01
C TRP A 296 -3.49 2.88 29.05
N ILE A 297 -3.67 2.01 30.04
CA ILE A 297 -4.12 2.46 31.37
C ILE A 297 -2.85 2.49 32.22
N GLU A 298 -2.29 3.69 32.38
CA GLU A 298 -1.24 3.93 33.38
C GLU A 298 -1.79 3.59 34.76
N ARG A 299 -1.10 2.72 35.49
CA ARG A 299 -1.20 2.71 36.95
C ARG A 299 -0.13 3.67 37.48
N PRO A 300 -0.48 4.69 38.27
CA PRO A 300 0.50 5.63 38.79
C PRO A 300 1.26 4.95 39.93
N GLY A 301 2.57 4.78 39.77
CA GLY A 301 3.42 4.30 40.86
C GLY A 301 4.81 3.84 40.45
N ASN A 302 5.74 4.81 40.34
CA ASN A 302 7.19 4.69 40.46
C ASN A 302 8.01 3.84 39.47
N GLY A 303 8.72 4.57 38.59
CA GLY A 303 10.19 4.48 38.52
C GLY A 303 10.81 3.41 37.62
N SER A 304 11.41 3.86 36.51
CA SER A 304 12.18 3.12 35.49
C SER A 304 11.35 2.50 34.36
N LEU A 305 11.43 3.14 33.19
CA LEU A 305 10.93 2.60 31.92
C LEU A 305 11.72 1.34 31.53
N GLY A 306 11.26 0.18 31.97
CA GLY A 306 11.78 -1.11 31.56
C GLY A 306 10.65 -2.11 31.43
N GLU A 307 10.56 -2.78 30.29
CA GLU A 307 9.76 -3.99 30.14
C GLU A 307 10.10 -4.99 31.27
N PRO A 308 9.15 -5.83 31.73
CA PRO A 308 9.45 -6.93 32.65
C PRO A 308 10.69 -7.72 32.17
N PRO A 309 11.58 -8.18 33.07
CA PRO A 309 12.82 -8.86 32.69
C PRO A 309 12.57 -10.11 31.84
N GLU A 310 11.41 -10.75 32.00
CA GLU A 310 10.96 -11.89 31.19
C GLU A 310 10.72 -11.51 29.72
N THR A 311 10.12 -10.35 29.44
CA THR A 311 9.94 -9.83 28.07
C THR A 311 11.24 -9.30 27.45
N ALA A 312 12.17 -8.80 28.26
CA ALA A 312 13.48 -8.36 27.79
C ALA A 312 14.39 -9.52 27.34
N SER A 313 14.08 -10.76 27.76
CA SER A 313 14.86 -11.97 27.44
C SER A 313 14.63 -12.52 26.03
N LEU A 314 13.53 -12.14 25.36
CA LEU A 314 13.23 -12.62 24.01
C LEU A 314 14.08 -11.86 22.97
N PRO A 315 14.89 -12.56 22.15
CA PRO A 315 15.69 -11.91 21.11
C PRO A 315 14.80 -11.40 19.96
N THR A 316 15.16 -10.26 19.38
CA THR A 316 14.46 -9.69 18.22
C THR A 316 14.93 -10.35 16.92
N LEU A 317 14.15 -10.33 15.84
CA LEU A 317 14.54 -10.91 14.55
C LEU A 317 15.84 -10.28 14.03
N ALA A 318 16.02 -8.98 14.22
CA ALA A 318 17.24 -8.24 13.86
C ALA A 318 18.48 -8.76 14.58
N GLN A 319 18.36 -9.23 15.83
CA GLN A 319 19.46 -9.80 16.59
C GLN A 319 19.80 -11.21 16.11
N LEU A 320 18.80 -11.96 15.65
CA LEU A 320 18.94 -13.32 15.13
C LEU A 320 19.37 -13.38 13.66
N THR A 321 19.49 -12.24 12.97
CA THR A 321 19.77 -12.18 11.53
C THR A 321 21.13 -11.59 11.21
N SER A 322 21.93 -12.32 10.42
CA SER A 322 23.15 -11.80 9.81
C SER A 322 22.82 -10.75 8.74
N ALA A 323 23.82 -9.97 8.30
CA ALA A 323 23.63 -8.99 7.24
C ALA A 323 23.30 -9.64 5.88
N GLU A 324 23.96 -10.75 5.56
CA GLU A 324 23.72 -11.53 4.33
C GLU A 324 22.33 -12.14 4.33
N GLN A 325 21.91 -12.76 5.44
CA GLN A 325 20.57 -13.33 5.56
C GLN A 325 19.50 -12.25 5.48
N ARG A 326 19.72 -11.10 6.14
CA ARG A 326 18.81 -9.96 6.03
C ARG A 326 18.69 -9.49 4.59
N TRP A 327 19.76 -9.54 3.79
CA TRP A 327 19.67 -9.20 2.37
C TRP A 327 18.85 -10.23 1.59
N ALA A 328 19.10 -11.53 1.78
CA ALA A 328 18.33 -12.60 1.14
C ALA A 328 16.84 -12.57 1.50
N ASP A 329 16.51 -12.35 2.78
CA ASP A 329 15.12 -12.19 3.25
C ASP A 329 14.43 -11.02 2.57
N ARG A 330 15.14 -9.91 2.37
CA ARG A 330 14.60 -8.74 1.68
C ARG A 330 14.34 -9.02 0.21
N GLU A 331 15.17 -9.84 -0.43
CA GLU A 331 14.96 -10.26 -1.82
C GLU A 331 13.70 -11.13 -1.92
N GLU A 332 13.58 -12.13 -1.04
CA GLU A 332 12.39 -13.00 -0.95
C GLU A 332 11.11 -12.21 -0.62
N ASP A 333 11.18 -11.25 0.29
CA ASP A 333 10.05 -10.38 0.65
C ASP A 333 9.44 -9.69 -0.58
N ILE A 334 10.31 -9.23 -1.47
CA ILE A 334 9.89 -8.47 -2.63
C ILE A 334 9.27 -9.38 -3.69
N THR A 335 9.76 -10.61 -3.83
CA THR A 335 9.31 -11.54 -4.88
C THR A 335 8.12 -12.38 -4.47
N THR A 336 8.01 -12.74 -3.18
CA THR A 336 7.15 -13.84 -2.73
C THR A 336 5.97 -13.36 -1.88
N VAL A 337 6.14 -12.29 -1.09
CA VAL A 337 5.11 -11.86 -0.15
C VAL A 337 4.11 -10.93 -0.83
N GLY A 338 2.84 -11.35 -0.84
CA GLY A 338 1.70 -10.71 -1.49
C GLY A 338 1.30 -9.36 -0.90
N GLY A 339 1.90 -8.97 0.24
CA GLY A 339 1.73 -7.67 0.87
C GLY A 339 0.39 -7.55 1.59
N ASP A 340 -0.32 -8.67 1.75
CA ASP A 340 -1.44 -8.79 2.65
C ASP A 340 -0.95 -8.63 4.10
N PRO A 341 -1.56 -7.74 4.91
CA PRO A 341 -1.11 -7.49 6.27
C PRO A 341 -1.01 -8.76 7.12
N PHE A 342 -1.95 -9.70 6.95
CA PHE A 342 -1.96 -10.96 7.70
C PHE A 342 -0.80 -11.87 7.28
N GLU A 343 -0.58 -12.07 5.98
CA GLU A 343 0.55 -12.82 5.44
C GLU A 343 1.90 -12.25 5.92
N VAL A 344 2.05 -10.92 5.90
CA VAL A 344 3.26 -10.24 6.38
C VAL A 344 3.56 -10.60 7.84
N GLY A 345 2.51 -10.67 8.68
CA GLY A 345 2.62 -11.13 10.07
C GLY A 345 3.11 -12.56 10.19
N GLN A 346 2.59 -13.47 9.36
CA GLN A 346 2.98 -14.88 9.33
C GLN A 346 4.44 -15.06 8.91
N VAL A 347 4.89 -14.37 7.85
CA VAL A 347 6.26 -14.47 7.35
C VAL A 347 7.26 -14.00 8.40
N PHE A 348 6.95 -12.89 9.09
CA PHE A 348 7.78 -12.41 10.19
C PHE A 348 7.89 -13.45 11.31
N ALA A 349 6.75 -13.98 11.78
CA ALA A 349 6.69 -14.97 12.84
C ALA A 349 7.45 -16.26 12.48
N ARG A 350 7.28 -16.76 11.25
CA ARG A 350 7.96 -17.96 10.75
C ARG A 350 9.47 -17.81 10.80
N ARG A 351 10.00 -16.73 10.21
CA ARG A 351 11.45 -16.45 10.20
C ARG A 351 12.00 -16.20 11.59
N TRP A 352 11.23 -15.56 12.46
CA TRP A 352 11.62 -15.38 13.85
C TRP A 352 11.75 -16.72 14.55
N MET A 353 10.74 -17.59 14.46
CA MET A 353 10.78 -18.93 15.06
C MET A 353 11.88 -19.82 14.50
N GLU A 354 12.11 -19.83 13.19
CA GLU A 354 13.16 -20.63 12.55
C GLU A 354 14.57 -20.28 13.01
N ARG A 355 14.76 -19.06 13.52
CA ARG A 355 16.06 -18.52 13.94
C ARG A 355 16.24 -18.47 15.44
N LEU A 356 15.21 -18.86 16.21
CA LEU A 356 15.33 -18.93 17.66
C LEU A 356 16.25 -20.10 18.02
N PRO A 357 17.28 -19.86 18.86
CA PRO A 357 18.19 -20.93 19.28
C PRO A 357 17.54 -21.90 20.28
N GLU A 358 16.49 -21.46 20.99
CA GLU A 358 15.81 -22.24 22.03
C GLU A 358 14.28 -22.21 21.83
N GLN A 359 13.65 -23.38 21.80
CA GLN A 359 12.19 -23.54 21.72
C GLN A 359 11.44 -23.00 22.95
N THR A 360 12.12 -22.89 24.09
CA THR A 360 11.57 -22.32 25.32
C THR A 360 11.08 -20.88 25.12
N HIS A 361 11.66 -20.13 24.17
CA HIS A 361 11.24 -18.77 23.83
C HIS A 361 9.85 -18.71 23.19
N VAL A 362 9.47 -19.71 22.39
CA VAL A 362 8.14 -19.77 21.77
C VAL A 362 7.07 -20.08 22.82
N GLN A 363 7.35 -21.02 23.72
CA GLN A 363 6.46 -21.33 24.86
C GLN A 363 6.30 -20.15 25.81
N LYS A 364 7.39 -19.41 26.09
CA LYS A 364 7.31 -18.17 26.88
C LYS A 364 6.43 -17.13 26.16
N LEU A 365 6.63 -16.93 24.87
CA LEU A 365 5.83 -15.97 24.10
C LEU A 365 4.34 -16.34 24.07
N SER A 366 3.99 -17.63 23.94
CA SER A 366 2.58 -18.05 23.86
C SER A 366 1.79 -17.72 25.13
N THR A 367 2.44 -17.73 26.31
CA THR A 367 1.79 -17.28 27.56
C THR A 367 1.40 -15.80 27.58
N MET A 368 1.98 -15.00 26.68
CA MET A 368 1.73 -13.55 26.57
C MET A 368 0.57 -13.22 25.63
N TYR A 369 -0.01 -14.22 24.94
CA TYR A 369 -1.18 -14.02 24.09
C TYR A 369 -2.34 -13.36 24.86
N PRO A 370 -3.03 -12.35 24.28
CA PRO A 370 -2.96 -11.88 22.89
C PRO A 370 -1.94 -10.74 22.64
N ARG A 371 -1.10 -10.38 23.62
CA ARG A 371 -0.22 -9.21 23.55
C ARG A 371 1.19 -9.57 23.10
N ILE A 372 1.65 -8.97 22.02
CA ILE A 372 3.04 -9.10 21.55
C ILE A 372 3.93 -8.15 22.37
N PRO A 373 5.10 -8.60 22.88
CA PRO A 373 6.08 -7.73 23.54
C PRO A 373 6.45 -6.52 22.68
N HIS A 374 6.59 -5.33 23.28
CA HIS A 374 6.68 -4.08 22.52
C HIS A 374 7.92 -4.05 21.60
N ARG A 375 9.05 -4.62 22.03
CA ARG A 375 10.24 -4.73 21.17
C ARG A 375 10.00 -5.57 19.90
N ILE A 376 9.24 -6.65 20.02
CA ILE A 376 8.89 -7.54 18.90
C ILE A 376 7.80 -6.88 18.05
N ASP A 377 6.74 -6.33 18.66
CA ASP A 377 5.66 -5.63 17.95
C ASP A 377 6.21 -4.43 17.15
N GLY A 378 7.08 -3.63 17.76
CA GLY A 378 7.72 -2.50 17.09
C GLY A 378 8.68 -2.91 15.96
N GLU A 379 9.24 -4.12 16.00
CA GLU A 379 10.00 -4.68 14.88
C GLU A 379 9.10 -5.24 13.79
N LEU A 380 8.06 -5.98 14.17
CA LEU A 380 7.04 -6.53 13.29
C LEU A 380 6.39 -5.44 12.44
N LEU A 381 6.00 -4.32 13.05
CA LEU A 381 5.40 -3.21 12.32
C LEU A 381 6.41 -2.47 11.43
N ARG A 382 7.67 -2.30 11.86
CA ARG A 382 8.74 -1.76 10.99
C ARG A 382 9.01 -2.67 9.80
N TYR A 383 8.96 -3.98 10.00
CA TYR A 383 9.06 -4.97 8.93
C TYR A 383 7.87 -4.82 7.97
N ALA A 384 6.65 -4.70 8.48
CA ALA A 384 5.43 -4.56 7.69
C ALA A 384 5.39 -3.26 6.85
N ALA A 385 5.89 -2.14 7.38
CA ALA A 385 5.94 -0.87 6.66
C ALA A 385 6.75 -0.94 5.35
N ARG A 386 7.70 -1.88 5.24
CA ARG A 386 8.50 -2.08 4.02
C ARG A 386 7.65 -2.52 2.83
N PHE A 387 6.51 -3.17 3.07
CA PHE A 387 5.59 -3.66 2.04
C PHE A 387 4.64 -2.58 1.51
N GLY A 388 4.78 -1.33 1.96
CA GLY A 388 3.94 -0.22 1.50
C GLY A 388 2.58 -0.14 2.17
N LEU A 389 2.42 -0.81 3.32
CA LEU A 389 1.23 -0.78 4.18
C LEU A 389 1.03 0.56 4.92
N LEU A 390 1.55 1.66 4.38
CA LEU A 390 1.43 2.99 5.00
C LEU A 390 0.17 3.70 4.46
N ALA A 391 -0.64 4.21 5.38
CA ALA A 391 -2.02 4.68 5.16
C ALA A 391 -2.15 6.21 5.02
N HIS A 392 -1.16 6.90 4.45
CA HIS A 392 -1.10 8.35 4.16
C HIS A 392 -0.47 9.28 5.22
N LYS A 393 -0.03 10.45 4.72
CA LYS A 393 0.59 11.69 5.28
C LYS A 393 1.59 11.60 6.44
N ASP A 394 1.41 10.68 7.38
CA ASP A 394 2.23 10.56 8.59
C ASP A 394 3.09 9.29 8.59
N ASP A 395 3.22 8.60 7.45
CA ASP A 395 3.97 7.33 7.31
C ASP A 395 3.56 6.28 8.36
N GLN A 396 2.26 6.15 8.63
CA GLN A 396 1.71 5.20 9.60
C GLN A 396 0.96 4.06 8.94
N ILE A 397 1.06 2.85 9.50
CA ILE A 397 0.22 1.70 9.11
C ILE A 397 -1.19 1.91 9.64
N ASP A 398 -2.21 1.63 8.81
CA ASP A 398 -3.62 1.69 9.21
C ASP A 398 -3.90 0.80 10.43
N GLU A 399 -4.83 1.21 11.29
CA GLU A 399 -5.13 0.46 12.50
C GLU A 399 -5.72 -0.93 12.19
N HIS A 400 -6.51 -1.07 11.12
CA HIS A 400 -7.01 -2.37 10.65
C HIS A 400 -5.86 -3.28 10.21
N ASP A 401 -4.90 -2.75 9.45
CA ASP A 401 -3.72 -3.49 8.99
C ASP A 401 -2.84 -3.91 10.17
N ARG A 402 -2.68 -3.05 11.19
CA ARG A 402 -1.96 -3.42 12.43
C ARG A 402 -2.62 -4.62 13.12
N TYR A 403 -3.95 -4.67 13.20
CA TYR A 403 -4.65 -5.83 13.76
C TYR A 403 -4.44 -7.09 12.92
N ALA A 404 -4.54 -6.98 11.60
CA ALA A 404 -4.34 -8.09 10.69
C ALA A 404 -2.89 -8.64 10.76
N ILE A 405 -1.89 -7.76 10.81
CA ILE A 405 -0.47 -8.15 11.00
C ILE A 405 -0.27 -8.93 12.30
N ARG A 406 -0.82 -8.43 13.41
CA ARG A 406 -0.71 -9.12 14.71
C ARG A 406 -1.47 -10.45 14.72
N ALA A 407 -2.62 -10.52 14.06
CA ALA A 407 -3.38 -11.75 13.92
C ALA A 407 -2.61 -12.80 13.11
N GLY A 408 -1.95 -12.39 12.02
CA GLY A 408 -1.09 -13.26 11.22
C GLY A 408 0.11 -13.78 12.01
N PHE A 409 0.76 -12.90 12.77
CA PHE A 409 1.85 -13.27 13.67
C PHE A 409 1.42 -14.39 14.63
N TRP A 410 0.33 -14.19 15.38
CA TRP A 410 -0.16 -15.18 16.34
C TRP A 410 -0.63 -16.47 15.68
N ARG A 411 -1.28 -16.40 14.51
CA ARG A 411 -1.70 -17.59 13.77
C ARG A 411 -0.51 -18.51 13.48
N GLU A 412 0.61 -17.96 13.06
CA GLU A 412 1.80 -18.75 12.74
C GLU A 412 2.43 -19.36 14.00
N ILE A 413 2.50 -18.61 15.10
CA ILE A 413 2.95 -19.13 16.41
C ILE A 413 2.08 -20.31 16.85
N ASP A 414 0.75 -20.18 16.74
CA ASP A 414 -0.21 -21.22 17.13
C ASP A 414 -0.09 -22.49 16.30
N VAL A 415 0.06 -22.36 14.97
CA VAL A 415 0.22 -23.50 14.05
C VAL A 415 1.46 -24.30 14.40
N ARG A 416 2.58 -23.63 14.71
CA ARG A 416 3.84 -24.30 15.05
C ARG A 416 3.78 -24.93 16.44
N ALA A 417 3.18 -24.24 17.42
CA ALA A 417 2.90 -24.82 18.72
C ALA A 417 2.01 -26.08 18.60
N ALA A 418 0.97 -26.06 17.77
CA ALA A 418 0.11 -27.22 17.56
C ALA A 418 0.83 -28.39 16.84
N ALA A 419 1.69 -28.10 15.86
CA ALA A 419 2.47 -29.11 15.14
C ALA A 419 3.50 -29.83 16.05
N GLU A 420 4.06 -29.13 17.03
CA GLU A 420 4.99 -29.72 18.02
C GLU A 420 4.28 -30.59 19.08
N HIS A 421 2.97 -30.41 19.30
CA HIS A 421 2.18 -31.21 20.24
C HIS A 421 1.43 -32.39 19.57
N ALA A 422 1.58 -32.59 18.25
CA ALA A 422 1.05 -33.76 17.59
C ALA A 422 1.88 -35.00 17.99
N PRO A 423 1.29 -36.06 18.57
CA PRO A 423 2.03 -37.27 18.90
C PRO A 423 2.57 -37.89 17.61
N ALA A 424 3.85 -38.24 17.60
CA ALA A 424 4.44 -39.07 16.54
C ALA A 424 3.63 -40.36 16.48
N GLY A 425 2.84 -40.53 15.42
CA GLY A 425 2.01 -41.71 15.21
C GLY A 425 2.89 -42.95 15.10
N GLU A 426 2.65 -43.89 16.00
CA GLU A 426 3.16 -45.27 15.98
C GLU A 426 2.43 -46.11 14.92
#